data_AF-A0A6J2HPR3-F1
#
_entry.id   AF-A0A6J2HPR3-F1
#
_cell.length_a   1.000
_cell.length_b   1.000
_cell.length_c   1.000
_cell.angle_alpha   90.00
_cell.angle_beta   90.00
_cell.angle_gamma   90.00
#
_symmetry.space_group_name_H-M   'P 1'
#
loop_
_entity.id
_entity.type
_entity.pdbx_description
1 polymer ?
#
loop_
_entity_poly.entity_id
_entity_poly.type
_entity_poly.pdbx_seq_one_letter_code
_entity_poly.pdbx_strand_id
1 'polypeptide(L)'
;MLSLKLPRLLSIHQVPKGYREQGILFGYRPPRSSATDCLLSVFQMTNETLNIWTHFLPAWYFVWTLLGRLQGGWEDPQAWPLLAYLVTCCIYPLASSCAHTFSTMSCRARHLCYFCDYAALSTYSLGSALAYSAYVFPLEWVGSTFHHCYVPVAVFNTVVSTSLSCYSRFLEAESPRLSKAWRTLAFVYPYLFDSIPLFYRLYLCALEGCSEGSILLHYKHTGCALLTCFIFATHLPERLAPGTFDYIGHSHQVFHVCGILGTHFQLEAILRDMAERHSQVLLPSSLQTLCSMGVCVTGSLLVIGISSVALPLIPEPPHRDKSH
;
A
#
# COMPACT_ATOMS: atom_id res chain seq x y z
N MET A 1 -21.66 31.17 -16.89
CA MET A 1 -20.88 29.93 -17.06
C MET A 1 -19.61 30.05 -16.25
N LEU A 2 -19.47 29.31 -15.15
CA LEU A 2 -18.21 29.23 -14.41
C LEU A 2 -17.22 28.44 -15.28
N SER A 3 -16.34 29.14 -15.98
CA SER A 3 -15.23 28.50 -16.67
C SER A 3 -14.23 28.03 -15.61
N LEU A 4 -14.36 26.78 -15.18
CA LEU A 4 -13.37 26.10 -14.33
C LEU A 4 -12.03 26.10 -15.07
N LYS A 5 -11.13 27.00 -14.67
CA LYS A 5 -9.81 27.14 -15.26
C LYS A 5 -8.89 26.11 -14.60
N LEU A 6 -8.62 25.01 -15.28
CA LEU A 6 -7.68 24.00 -14.78
C LEU A 6 -6.26 24.58 -14.72
N PRO A 7 -5.46 24.22 -13.70
CA PRO A 7 -4.07 24.66 -13.60
C PRO A 7 -3.25 24.25 -14.83
N ARG A 8 -2.31 25.12 -15.24
CA ARG A 8 -1.34 24.79 -16.29
C ARG A 8 -0.39 23.70 -15.79
N LEU A 9 -0.22 22.64 -16.58
CA LEU A 9 0.77 21.60 -16.31
C LEU A 9 2.19 22.05 -16.66
N LEU A 10 3.15 21.49 -15.93
CA LEU A 10 4.55 21.85 -15.95
C LEU A 10 5.40 20.71 -16.54
N SER A 11 6.55 21.10 -17.10
CA SER A 11 7.64 20.19 -17.45
C SER A 11 8.57 19.97 -16.26
N ILE A 12 9.39 18.92 -16.32
CA ILE A 12 10.37 18.54 -15.30
C ILE A 12 11.32 19.70 -14.90
N HIS A 13 11.67 20.58 -15.85
CA HIS A 13 12.56 21.72 -15.60
C HIS A 13 11.88 22.85 -14.81
N GLN A 14 10.55 22.88 -14.78
CA GLN A 14 9.75 23.89 -14.11
C GLN A 14 9.38 23.50 -12.67
N VAL A 15 9.61 22.24 -12.27
CA VAL A 15 9.36 21.76 -10.90
C VAL A 15 10.67 21.58 -10.09
N PRO A 16 10.63 21.78 -8.76
CA PRO A 16 11.78 21.54 -7.88
C PRO A 16 12.24 20.07 -7.95
N LYS A 17 13.53 19.81 -7.71
CA LYS A 17 14.12 18.48 -7.82
C LYS A 17 13.38 17.40 -7.01
N GLY A 18 12.92 17.73 -5.81
CA GLY A 18 12.19 16.78 -4.97
C GLY A 18 10.86 16.32 -5.55
N TYR A 19 10.25 17.03 -6.51
CA TYR A 19 8.99 16.66 -7.17
C TYR A 19 9.19 15.91 -8.49
N ARG A 20 10.44 15.71 -8.91
CA ARG A 20 10.75 15.05 -10.18
C ARG A 20 10.73 13.55 -9.98
N GLU A 21 10.18 12.87 -10.98
CA GLU A 21 10.12 11.42 -11.04
C GLU A 21 11.07 10.95 -12.15
N GLN A 22 11.68 9.78 -11.95
CA GLN A 22 12.62 9.24 -12.93
C GLN A 22 11.89 8.92 -14.25
N GLY A 23 12.42 9.42 -15.38
CA GLY A 23 11.86 9.11 -16.70
C GLY A 23 10.61 9.92 -17.09
N ILE A 24 10.08 10.76 -16.21
CA ILE A 24 8.88 11.58 -16.45
C ILE A 24 9.26 13.01 -16.80
N LEU A 25 8.84 13.54 -17.96
CA LEU A 25 9.25 14.85 -18.45
C LEU A 25 8.14 15.92 -18.40
N PHE A 26 6.88 15.53 -18.52
CA PHE A 26 5.71 16.41 -18.60
C PHE A 26 4.58 15.94 -17.68
N GLY A 27 3.52 16.75 -17.60
CA GLY A 27 2.30 16.40 -16.86
C GLY A 27 2.31 16.76 -15.38
N TYR A 28 3.36 17.43 -14.88
CA TYR A 28 3.47 17.82 -13.48
C TYR A 28 2.46 18.90 -13.11
N ARG A 29 1.82 18.73 -11.95
CA ARG A 29 0.96 19.77 -11.35
C ARG A 29 1.82 20.84 -10.64
N PRO A 30 1.39 22.12 -10.64
CA PRO A 30 2.12 23.17 -9.92
C PRO A 30 2.29 22.85 -8.43
N PRO A 31 3.51 22.94 -7.87
CA PRO A 31 3.69 22.94 -6.43
C PRO A 31 2.96 24.14 -5.80
N ARG A 32 2.54 24.00 -4.54
CA ARG A 32 1.74 25.01 -3.81
C ARG A 32 0.33 25.19 -4.38
N SER A 33 -0.24 24.13 -4.94
CA SER A 33 -1.62 24.10 -5.40
C SER A 33 -2.60 24.24 -4.23
N SER A 34 -3.74 24.91 -4.43
CA SER A 34 -4.80 24.90 -3.41
C SER A 34 -5.43 23.50 -3.29
N ALA A 35 -6.16 23.24 -2.20
CA ALA A 35 -6.92 22.00 -2.07
C ALA A 35 -7.93 21.82 -3.22
N THR A 36 -8.56 22.92 -3.64
CA THR A 36 -9.47 22.95 -4.79
C THR A 36 -8.75 22.59 -6.09
N ASP A 37 -7.56 23.15 -6.34
CA ASP A 37 -6.76 22.81 -7.53
C ASP A 37 -6.40 21.32 -7.54
N CYS A 38 -6.04 20.76 -6.39
CA CYS A 38 -5.75 19.33 -6.25
C CYS A 38 -6.97 18.46 -6.60
N LEU A 39 -8.15 18.80 -6.07
CA LEU A 39 -9.40 18.09 -6.36
C LEU A 39 -9.80 18.21 -7.83
N LEU A 40 -9.68 19.39 -8.43
CA LEU A 40 -9.97 19.59 -9.85
C LEU A 40 -8.98 18.82 -10.74
N SER A 41 -7.73 18.70 -10.32
CA SER A 41 -6.71 17.98 -11.07
C SER A 41 -6.96 16.47 -11.21
N VAL A 42 -7.83 15.90 -10.36
CA VAL A 42 -8.27 14.50 -10.48
C VAL A 42 -8.96 14.25 -11.83
N PHE A 43 -9.63 15.28 -12.37
CA PHE A 43 -10.31 15.25 -13.67
C PHE A 43 -9.48 15.82 -14.82
N GLN A 44 -8.20 16.14 -14.57
CA GLN A 44 -7.25 16.59 -15.57
C GLN A 44 -6.27 15.45 -15.89
N MET A 45 -5.84 15.31 -17.15
CA MET A 45 -4.81 14.34 -17.50
C MET A 45 -3.43 14.88 -17.08
N THR A 46 -2.86 14.28 -16.04
CA THR A 46 -1.58 14.62 -15.39
C THR A 46 -0.74 13.36 -15.27
N ASN A 47 0.52 13.50 -14.87
CA ASN A 47 1.36 12.33 -14.57
C ASN A 47 0.85 11.53 -13.35
N GLU A 48 -0.04 12.10 -12.54
CA GLU A 48 -0.58 11.48 -11.33
C GLU A 48 -1.99 10.89 -11.53
N THR A 49 -2.61 11.11 -12.69
CA THR A 49 -4.03 10.76 -12.92
C THR A 49 -4.26 9.28 -12.72
N LEU A 50 -3.49 8.41 -13.38
CA LEU A 50 -3.67 6.98 -13.15
C LEU A 50 -3.20 6.55 -11.77
N ASN A 51 -2.18 7.17 -11.17
CA ASN A 51 -1.77 6.86 -9.79
C ASN A 51 -2.94 7.05 -8.80
N ILE A 52 -3.76 8.09 -9.00
CA ILE A 52 -4.98 8.36 -8.24
C ILE A 52 -6.06 7.32 -8.56
N TRP A 53 -6.45 7.21 -9.83
CA TRP A 53 -7.63 6.44 -10.23
C TRP A 53 -7.46 4.92 -10.09
N THR A 54 -6.25 4.38 -10.26
CA THR A 54 -5.98 2.94 -10.10
C THR A 54 -6.13 2.47 -8.66
N HIS A 55 -6.08 3.37 -7.68
CA HIS A 55 -6.38 3.06 -6.29
C HIS A 55 -7.77 3.53 -5.88
N PHE A 56 -8.23 4.69 -6.36
CA PHE A 56 -9.55 5.23 -6.02
C PHE A 56 -10.70 4.28 -6.41
N LEU A 57 -10.74 3.78 -7.65
CA LEU A 57 -11.86 2.92 -8.09
C LEU A 57 -11.88 1.58 -7.35
N PRO A 58 -10.76 0.83 -7.24
CA PRO A 58 -10.79 -0.47 -6.58
C PRO A 58 -11.02 -0.36 -5.07
N ALA A 59 -10.66 0.76 -4.44
CA ALA A 59 -11.03 1.01 -3.04
C ALA A 59 -12.53 0.86 -2.81
N TRP A 60 -13.37 1.38 -3.71
CA TRP A 60 -14.82 1.26 -3.61
C TRP A 60 -15.33 -0.17 -3.83
N TYR A 61 -14.62 -0.98 -4.63
CA TYR A 61 -14.90 -2.41 -4.72
C TYR A 61 -14.67 -3.13 -3.38
N PHE A 62 -13.56 -2.81 -2.69
CA PHE A 62 -13.29 -3.39 -1.37
C PHE A 62 -14.27 -2.88 -0.31
N VAL A 63 -14.67 -1.60 -0.35
CA VAL A 63 -15.70 -1.04 0.53
C VAL A 63 -17.04 -1.74 0.29
N TRP A 64 -17.45 -1.91 -0.97
CA TRP A 64 -18.66 -2.66 -1.31
C TRP A 64 -18.62 -4.08 -0.74
N THR A 65 -17.48 -4.77 -0.91
CA THR A 65 -17.29 -6.13 -0.38
C THR A 65 -17.36 -6.16 1.14
N LEU A 66 -16.73 -5.20 1.83
CA LEU A 66 -16.81 -5.05 3.28
C LEU A 66 -18.25 -4.84 3.73
N LEU A 67 -18.98 -3.90 3.13
CA LEU A 67 -20.38 -3.63 3.48
C LEU A 67 -21.28 -4.86 3.26
N GLY A 68 -21.08 -5.59 2.17
CA GLY A 68 -21.80 -6.85 1.93
C GLY A 68 -21.54 -7.90 3.01
N ARG A 69 -20.30 -7.99 3.53
CA ARG A 69 -19.97 -8.89 4.66
C ARG A 69 -20.60 -8.44 5.96
N LEU A 70 -20.60 -7.14 6.25
CA LEU A 70 -21.21 -6.59 7.46
C LEU A 70 -22.74 -6.76 7.47
N GLN A 71 -23.40 -6.72 6.29
CA GLN A 71 -24.83 -6.98 6.16
C GLN A 71 -25.21 -8.44 6.41
N GLY A 72 -24.28 -9.38 6.17
CA GLY A 72 -24.47 -10.81 6.43
C GLY A 72 -24.51 -11.20 7.92
N GLY A 73 -24.29 -10.24 8.84
CA GLY A 73 -24.27 -10.45 10.29
C GLY A 73 -22.87 -10.35 10.90
N TRP A 74 -22.80 -9.89 12.15
CA TRP A 74 -21.55 -9.71 12.93
C TRP A 74 -21.37 -10.81 13.99
N GLU A 75 -22.33 -11.73 14.06
CA GLU A 75 -22.44 -12.69 15.16
C GLU A 75 -21.45 -13.84 15.01
N ASP A 76 -20.85 -14.01 13.83
CA ASP A 76 -19.84 -15.03 13.59
C ASP A 76 -18.46 -14.55 14.08
N PRO A 77 -17.92 -15.10 15.19
CA PRO A 77 -16.59 -14.74 15.66
C PRO A 77 -15.50 -15.06 14.62
N GLN A 78 -15.79 -15.96 13.68
CA GLN A 78 -14.89 -16.36 12.62
C GLN A 78 -14.69 -15.28 11.56
N ALA A 79 -15.53 -14.24 11.53
CA ALA A 79 -15.47 -13.18 10.52
C ALA A 79 -14.46 -12.05 10.86
N TRP A 80 -14.04 -11.91 12.13
CA TRP A 80 -13.25 -10.74 12.56
C TRP A 80 -11.89 -10.57 11.87
N PRO A 81 -11.07 -11.63 11.67
CA PRO A 81 -9.82 -11.50 10.93
C PRO A 81 -10.03 -11.06 9.48
N LEU A 82 -11.06 -11.60 8.81
CA LEU A 82 -11.45 -11.18 7.47
C LEU A 82 -11.93 -9.71 7.44
N LEU A 83 -12.74 -9.28 8.41
CA LEU A 83 -13.22 -7.90 8.48
C LEU A 83 -12.07 -6.93 8.72
N ALA A 84 -11.12 -7.27 9.61
CA ALA A 84 -9.91 -6.48 9.82
C ALA A 84 -9.09 -6.37 8.53
N TYR A 85 -8.87 -7.47 7.82
CA TYR A 85 -8.21 -7.48 6.51
C TYR A 85 -8.96 -6.64 5.46
N LEU A 86 -10.28 -6.74 5.37
CA LEU A 86 -11.07 -5.96 4.42
C LEU A 86 -11.02 -4.46 4.71
N VAL A 87 -11.03 -4.07 5.99
CA VAL A 87 -10.84 -2.67 6.39
C VAL A 87 -9.48 -2.16 5.89
N THR A 88 -8.41 -2.94 6.01
CA THR A 88 -7.10 -2.51 5.51
C THR A 88 -7.03 -2.48 3.98
N CYS A 89 -7.70 -3.41 3.29
CA CYS A 89 -7.88 -3.38 1.82
C CYS A 89 -8.61 -2.12 1.33
N CYS A 90 -9.47 -1.51 2.16
CA CYS A 90 -10.10 -0.23 1.85
C CYS A 90 -9.17 0.94 2.12
N ILE A 91 -8.50 0.94 3.28
CA ILE A 91 -7.75 2.11 3.77
C ILE A 91 -6.49 2.37 2.93
N TYR A 92 -5.70 1.35 2.58
CA TYR A 92 -4.43 1.58 1.86
C TYR A 92 -4.61 2.23 0.48
N PRO A 93 -5.53 1.80 -0.41
CA PRO A 93 -5.70 2.47 -1.70
C PRO A 93 -6.32 3.86 -1.54
N LEU A 94 -7.21 4.07 -0.56
CA LEU A 94 -7.74 5.41 -0.27
C LEU A 94 -6.66 6.37 0.20
N ALA A 95 -5.80 5.93 1.13
CA ALA A 95 -4.68 6.72 1.63
C ALA A 95 -3.71 7.08 0.51
N SER A 96 -3.37 6.11 -0.35
CA SER A 96 -2.52 6.33 -1.52
C SER A 96 -3.14 7.30 -2.53
N SER A 97 -4.42 7.10 -2.90
CA SER A 97 -5.15 8.01 -3.80
C SER A 97 -5.19 9.45 -3.25
N CYS A 98 -5.46 9.60 -1.95
CA CYS A 98 -5.39 10.89 -1.27
C CYS A 98 -3.98 11.48 -1.32
N ALA A 99 -2.94 10.66 -1.09
CA ALA A 99 -1.57 11.13 -1.10
C ALA A 99 -1.17 11.65 -2.48
N HIS A 100 -1.46 10.90 -3.53
CA HIS A 100 -1.23 11.34 -4.90
C HIS A 100 -2.08 12.57 -5.24
N THR A 101 -3.32 12.68 -4.76
CA THR A 101 -4.15 13.87 -5.01
C THR A 101 -3.56 15.14 -4.38
N PHE A 102 -3.19 15.10 -3.11
CA PHE A 102 -2.82 16.29 -2.32
C PHE A 102 -1.31 16.54 -2.20
N SER A 103 -0.47 15.70 -2.81
CA SER A 103 1.00 15.82 -2.79
C SER A 103 1.58 17.13 -3.34
N THR A 104 0.77 17.93 -4.05
CA THR A 104 1.20 19.22 -4.62
C THR A 104 0.82 20.44 -3.77
N MET A 105 0.07 20.27 -2.67
CA MET A 105 -0.41 21.38 -1.85
C MET A 105 0.71 22.16 -1.16
N SER A 106 1.69 21.45 -0.61
CA SER A 106 2.89 22.02 0.01
C SER A 106 3.91 20.91 0.24
N CYS A 107 5.17 21.29 0.52
CA CYS A 107 6.18 20.32 0.92
C CYS A 107 5.73 19.51 2.15
N ARG A 108 5.23 20.20 3.18
CA ARG A 108 4.73 19.56 4.40
C ARG A 108 3.55 18.62 4.12
N ALA A 109 2.54 19.08 3.37
CA ALA A 109 1.38 18.25 3.02
C ALA A 109 1.79 17.00 2.26
N ARG A 110 2.75 17.11 1.33
CA ARG A 110 3.31 15.98 0.59
C ARG A 110 3.90 14.92 1.51
N HIS A 111 4.75 15.31 2.47
CA HIS A 111 5.34 14.37 3.41
C HIS A 111 4.28 13.70 4.28
N LEU A 112 3.33 14.46 4.83
CA LEU A 112 2.23 13.92 5.63
C LEU A 112 1.38 12.91 4.85
N CYS A 113 1.02 13.26 3.62
CA CYS A 113 0.30 12.39 2.70
C CYS A 113 1.00 11.04 2.51
N TYR A 114 2.29 11.06 2.17
CA TYR A 114 3.05 9.82 1.97
C TYR A 114 3.35 9.07 3.27
N PHE A 115 3.45 9.73 4.42
CA PHE A 115 3.50 9.03 5.72
C PHE A 115 2.22 8.24 5.98
N CYS A 116 1.06 8.84 5.72
CA CYS A 116 -0.23 8.15 5.83
C CYS A 116 -0.34 6.99 4.83
N ASP A 117 0.10 7.18 3.59
CA ASP A 117 0.13 6.13 2.57
C ASP A 117 0.97 4.92 3.02
N TYR A 118 2.22 5.18 3.46
CA TYR A 118 3.11 4.11 3.93
C TYR A 118 2.59 3.40 5.18
N ALA A 119 2.01 4.13 6.13
CA ALA A 119 1.39 3.54 7.31
C ALA A 119 0.19 2.66 6.94
N ALA A 120 -0.63 3.10 5.99
CA ALA A 120 -1.78 2.33 5.53
C ALA A 120 -1.35 1.04 4.81
N LEU A 121 -0.31 1.10 3.96
CA LEU A 121 0.26 -0.08 3.32
C LEU A 121 0.90 -1.04 4.34
N SER A 122 1.59 -0.52 5.35
CA SER A 122 2.14 -1.35 6.44
C SER A 122 1.03 -2.02 7.25
N THR A 123 -0.07 -1.30 7.52
CA THR A 123 -1.26 -1.84 8.20
C THR A 123 -1.97 -2.90 7.35
N TYR A 124 -1.96 -2.77 6.02
CA TYR A 124 -2.43 -3.81 5.11
C TYR A 124 -1.65 -5.13 5.26
N SER A 125 -0.33 -5.06 5.49
CA SER A 125 0.48 -6.25 5.82
C SER A 125 -0.06 -6.95 7.07
N LEU A 126 -0.32 -6.23 8.16
CA LEU A 126 -0.94 -6.80 9.35
C LEU A 126 -2.31 -7.42 9.07
N GLY A 127 -3.16 -6.76 8.27
CA GLY A 127 -4.45 -7.33 7.86
C GLY A 127 -4.27 -8.67 7.15
N SER A 128 -3.29 -8.75 6.25
CA SER A 128 -2.92 -10.00 5.56
C SER A 128 -2.44 -11.06 6.55
N ALA A 129 -1.59 -10.70 7.51
CA ALA A 129 -1.13 -11.61 8.55
C ALA A 129 -2.29 -12.15 9.40
N LEU A 130 -3.22 -11.30 9.82
CA LEU A 130 -4.41 -11.73 10.57
C LEU A 130 -5.24 -12.74 9.79
N ALA A 131 -5.53 -12.47 8.51
CA ALA A 131 -6.27 -13.38 7.66
C ALA A 131 -5.50 -14.69 7.39
N TYR A 132 -4.19 -14.62 7.17
CA TYR A 132 -3.36 -15.81 6.96
C TYR A 132 -3.25 -16.68 8.20
N SER A 133 -3.12 -16.08 9.39
CA SER A 133 -3.15 -16.81 10.66
C SER A 133 -4.48 -17.54 10.86
N ALA A 134 -5.58 -16.92 10.44
CA ALA A 134 -6.93 -17.44 10.65
C ALA A 134 -7.36 -18.50 9.62
N TYR A 135 -6.97 -18.37 8.34
CA TYR A 135 -7.56 -19.17 7.26
C TYR A 135 -6.53 -19.93 6.41
N VAL A 136 -5.27 -19.48 6.39
CA VAL A 136 -4.25 -20.02 5.47
C VAL A 136 -3.24 -20.91 6.17
N PHE A 137 -2.98 -20.66 7.46
CA PHE A 137 -1.95 -21.34 8.25
C PHE A 137 -2.02 -22.88 8.12
N PRO A 138 -0.89 -23.58 7.93
CA PRO A 138 -0.83 -25.04 7.89
C PRO A 138 -1.36 -25.65 9.19
N LEU A 139 -2.19 -26.69 9.10
CA LEU A 139 -2.86 -27.29 10.26
C LEU A 139 -1.85 -27.85 11.27
N GLU A 140 -0.74 -28.43 10.80
CA GLU A 140 0.33 -28.96 11.63
C GLU A 140 1.06 -27.89 12.45
N TRP A 141 0.94 -26.62 12.08
CA TRP A 141 1.57 -25.52 12.81
C TRP A 141 0.59 -24.77 13.72
N VAL A 142 -0.72 -25.01 13.60
CA VAL A 142 -1.73 -24.39 14.46
C VAL A 142 -1.50 -24.81 15.91
N GLY A 143 -1.36 -23.82 16.79
CA GLY A 143 -1.07 -24.03 18.22
C GLY A 143 0.42 -24.19 18.55
N SER A 144 1.30 -24.14 17.55
CA SER A 144 2.75 -24.05 17.78
C SER A 144 3.17 -22.68 18.34
N THR A 145 4.37 -22.61 18.90
CA THR A 145 4.99 -21.34 19.31
C THR A 145 5.06 -20.33 18.16
N PHE A 146 5.34 -20.80 16.94
CA PHE A 146 5.37 -19.93 15.77
C PHE A 146 3.99 -19.30 15.50
N HIS A 147 2.92 -20.10 15.55
CA HIS A 147 1.55 -19.58 15.39
C HIS A 147 1.21 -18.53 16.47
N HIS A 148 1.56 -18.78 17.73
CA HIS A 148 1.31 -17.84 18.82
C HIS A 148 2.10 -16.53 18.71
N CYS A 149 3.33 -16.58 18.18
CA CYS A 149 4.17 -15.39 18.00
C CYS A 149 3.92 -14.66 16.67
N TYR A 150 3.25 -15.30 15.71
CA TYR A 150 3.11 -14.79 14.34
C TYR A 150 2.43 -13.42 14.27
N VAL A 151 1.22 -13.26 14.82
CA VAL A 151 0.51 -11.97 14.83
C VAL A 151 1.23 -10.90 15.65
N PRO A 152 1.74 -11.17 16.89
CA PRO A 152 2.55 -10.20 17.61
C PRO A 152 3.78 -9.69 16.84
N VAL A 153 4.48 -10.58 16.13
CA VAL A 153 5.61 -10.19 15.28
C VAL A 153 5.14 -9.39 14.08
N ALA A 154 4.00 -9.72 13.45
CA ALA A 154 3.42 -8.93 12.38
C ALA A 154 3.05 -7.49 12.83
N VAL A 155 2.52 -7.33 14.05
CA VAL A 155 2.26 -6.00 14.65
C VAL A 155 3.56 -5.22 14.82
N PHE A 156 4.60 -5.85 15.36
CA PHE A 156 5.92 -5.23 15.50
C PHE A 156 6.50 -4.83 14.14
N ASN A 157 6.46 -5.74 13.17
CA ASN A 157 6.93 -5.52 11.80
C ASN A 157 6.19 -4.34 11.15
N THR A 158 4.91 -4.17 11.42
CA THR A 158 4.13 -3.03 10.91
C THR A 158 4.66 -1.70 11.43
N VAL A 159 4.93 -1.58 12.72
CA VAL A 159 5.49 -0.35 13.32
C VAL A 159 6.90 -0.06 12.78
N VAL A 160 7.73 -1.10 12.65
CA VAL A 160 9.08 -0.98 12.05
C VAL A 160 8.99 -0.53 10.59
N SER A 161 8.08 -1.12 9.82
CA SER A 161 7.88 -0.82 8.39
C SER A 161 7.39 0.62 8.19
N THR A 162 6.42 1.08 8.98
CA THR A 162 5.98 2.48 9.01
C THR A 162 7.15 3.41 9.38
N SER A 163 7.98 3.01 10.34
CA SER A 163 9.14 3.82 10.77
C SER A 163 10.20 3.95 9.67
N LEU A 164 10.60 2.83 9.06
CA LEU A 164 11.60 2.80 7.98
C LEU A 164 11.12 3.56 6.73
N SER A 165 9.86 3.38 6.35
CA SER A 165 9.27 4.05 5.19
C SER A 165 9.12 5.56 5.41
N CYS A 166 8.65 6.00 6.57
CA CYS A 166 8.65 7.42 6.95
C CYS A 166 10.07 7.99 7.00
N TYR A 167 11.01 7.29 7.63
CA TYR A 167 12.42 7.70 7.67
C TYR A 167 13.03 7.84 6.28
N SER A 168 12.67 6.97 5.34
CA SER A 168 13.17 7.03 3.95
C SER A 168 12.90 8.39 3.27
N ARG A 169 11.85 9.11 3.66
CA ARG A 169 11.53 10.45 3.11
C ARG A 169 12.58 11.50 3.48
N PHE A 170 13.20 11.39 4.65
CA PHE A 170 14.25 12.31 5.11
C PHE A 170 15.54 12.10 4.32
N LEU A 171 15.81 10.85 3.91
CA LEU A 171 16.99 10.50 3.10
C LEU A 171 16.83 10.80 1.61
N GLU A 172 15.63 11.11 1.13
CA GLU A 172 15.35 11.16 -0.31
C GLU A 172 16.15 12.24 -1.04
N ALA A 173 16.38 13.39 -0.39
CA ALA A 173 17.14 14.49 -0.98
C ALA A 173 18.66 14.23 -0.96
N GLU A 174 19.18 13.70 0.14
CA GLU A 174 20.63 13.52 0.35
C GLU A 174 21.16 12.20 -0.22
N SER A 175 20.40 11.13 -0.10
CA SER A 175 20.80 9.76 -0.44
C SER A 175 19.64 8.98 -1.07
N PRO A 176 19.24 9.30 -2.32
CA PRO A 176 18.07 8.70 -2.97
C PRO A 176 18.16 7.17 -3.10
N ARG A 177 19.37 6.62 -3.28
CA ARG A 177 19.59 5.16 -3.31
C ARG A 177 19.32 4.49 -1.96
N LEU A 178 19.77 5.10 -0.87
CA LEU A 178 19.51 4.58 0.49
C LEU A 178 18.04 4.76 0.85
N SER A 179 17.44 5.90 0.52
CA SER A 179 15.99 6.12 0.66
C SER A 179 15.20 5.01 -0.02
N LYS A 180 15.51 4.71 -1.28
CA LYS A 180 14.88 3.62 -2.02
C LYS A 180 15.11 2.26 -1.36
N ALA A 181 16.34 1.94 -0.96
CA ALA A 181 16.66 0.67 -0.32
C ALA A 181 15.88 0.45 0.98
N TRP A 182 15.84 1.45 1.88
CA TRP A 182 15.07 1.39 3.12
C TRP A 182 13.58 1.25 2.86
N ARG A 183 13.04 1.97 1.87
CA ARG A 183 11.62 1.88 1.49
C ARG A 183 11.27 0.51 0.92
N THR A 184 12.11 -0.06 0.06
CA THR A 184 11.92 -1.43 -0.43
C THR A 184 11.98 -2.44 0.70
N LEU A 185 12.98 -2.34 1.59
CA LEU A 185 13.14 -3.26 2.72
C LEU A 185 11.93 -3.21 3.66
N ALA A 186 11.40 -2.01 3.91
CA ALA A 186 10.23 -1.78 4.76
C ALA A 186 8.98 -2.54 4.28
N PHE A 187 8.87 -2.90 3.00
CA PHE A 187 7.70 -3.62 2.48
C PHE A 187 8.00 -5.05 2.05
N VAL A 188 9.22 -5.34 1.58
CA VAL A 188 9.61 -6.71 1.20
C VAL A 188 9.77 -7.61 2.42
N TYR A 189 10.38 -7.12 3.50
CA TYR A 189 10.55 -7.90 4.73
C TYR A 189 9.22 -8.38 5.35
N PRO A 190 8.24 -7.50 5.65
CA PRO A 190 6.97 -7.95 6.22
C PRO A 190 6.19 -8.84 5.26
N TYR A 191 6.22 -8.58 3.94
CA TYR A 191 5.61 -9.46 2.95
C TYR A 191 6.17 -10.89 3.01
N LEU A 192 7.50 -11.04 3.08
CA LEU A 192 8.14 -12.35 3.16
C LEU A 192 7.77 -13.05 4.47
N PHE A 193 7.78 -12.33 5.60
CA PHE A 193 7.39 -12.88 6.90
C PHE A 193 5.92 -13.35 6.90
N ASP A 194 5.00 -12.49 6.47
CA ASP A 194 3.57 -12.79 6.45
C ASP A 194 3.28 -13.96 5.48
N SER A 195 4.06 -14.10 4.41
CA SER A 195 3.87 -15.16 3.43
C SER A 195 4.50 -16.50 3.81
N ILE A 196 5.21 -16.62 4.95
CA ILE A 196 5.84 -17.90 5.36
C ILE A 196 4.83 -19.07 5.39
N PRO A 197 3.66 -18.96 6.06
CA PRO A 197 2.70 -20.06 6.11
C PRO A 197 2.13 -20.38 4.72
N LEU A 198 1.93 -19.36 3.90
CA LEU A 198 1.44 -19.51 2.53
C LEU A 198 2.47 -20.23 1.65
N PHE A 199 3.74 -19.81 1.68
CA PHE A 199 4.80 -20.42 0.88
C PHE A 199 5.03 -21.88 1.25
N TYR A 200 4.94 -22.21 2.54
CA TYR A 200 4.99 -23.60 2.98
C TYR A 200 3.83 -24.42 2.38
N ARG A 201 2.61 -23.90 2.44
CA ARG A 201 1.43 -24.56 1.85
C ARG A 201 1.55 -24.72 0.33
N LEU A 202 2.01 -23.68 -0.39
CA LEU A 202 2.24 -23.75 -1.83
C LEU A 202 3.34 -24.77 -2.18
N TYR A 203 4.38 -24.88 -1.35
CA TYR A 203 5.45 -25.87 -1.52
C TYR A 203 4.92 -27.30 -1.35
N LEU A 204 4.19 -27.58 -0.28
CA LEU A 204 3.57 -28.91 -0.07
C LEU A 204 2.62 -29.26 -1.21
N CYS A 205 1.76 -28.33 -1.61
CA CYS A 205 0.83 -28.56 -2.71
C CYS A 205 1.52 -28.82 -4.05
N ALA A 206 2.69 -28.22 -4.30
CA ALA A 206 3.49 -28.49 -5.49
C ALA A 206 4.12 -29.90 -5.47
N LEU A 207 4.41 -30.46 -4.29
CA LEU A 207 4.94 -31.81 -4.13
C LEU A 207 3.86 -32.90 -4.19
N GLU A 208 2.74 -32.67 -3.53
CA GLU A 208 1.69 -33.68 -3.31
C GLU A 208 0.57 -33.61 -4.35
N GLY A 209 0.46 -32.50 -5.09
CA GLY A 209 -0.55 -32.31 -6.14
C GLY A 209 -1.93 -31.95 -5.58
N CYS A 210 -2.07 -30.75 -5.01
CA CYS A 210 -3.37 -30.25 -4.54
C CYS A 210 -4.33 -29.89 -5.70
N SER A 211 -5.62 -30.15 -5.52
CA SER A 211 -6.69 -29.72 -6.43
C SER A 211 -7.53 -28.54 -5.90
N GLU A 212 -7.12 -27.95 -4.78
CA GLU A 212 -7.81 -26.84 -4.12
C GLU A 212 -7.87 -25.59 -5.00
N GLY A 213 -9.06 -25.02 -5.13
CA GLY A 213 -9.31 -23.86 -5.99
C GLY A 213 -8.65 -22.57 -5.50
N SER A 214 -8.26 -22.49 -4.22
CA SER A 214 -7.56 -21.33 -3.63
C SER A 214 -6.07 -21.26 -4.01
N ILE A 215 -5.43 -22.41 -4.29
CA ILE A 215 -3.99 -22.48 -4.61
C ILE A 215 -3.64 -21.70 -5.88
N LEU A 216 -4.46 -21.80 -6.93
CA LEU A 216 -4.25 -21.03 -8.16
C LEU A 216 -4.35 -19.52 -7.91
N LEU A 217 -5.26 -19.09 -7.03
CA LEU A 217 -5.43 -17.68 -6.68
C LEU A 217 -4.24 -17.18 -5.86
N HIS A 218 -3.73 -17.99 -4.93
CA HIS A 218 -2.50 -17.71 -4.20
C HIS A 218 -1.28 -17.57 -5.14
N TYR A 219 -1.13 -18.43 -6.16
CA TYR A 219 -0.08 -18.26 -7.17
C TYR A 219 -0.23 -16.95 -7.95
N LYS A 220 -1.45 -16.57 -8.33
CA LYS A 220 -1.70 -15.27 -8.99
C LYS A 220 -1.34 -14.11 -8.07
N HIS A 221 -1.72 -14.17 -6.80
CA HIS A 221 -1.35 -13.17 -5.79
C HIS A 221 0.17 -13.05 -5.66
N THR A 222 0.90 -14.16 -5.48
CA THR A 222 2.36 -14.17 -5.38
C THR A 222 3.01 -13.65 -6.66
N GLY A 223 2.51 -14.03 -7.84
CA GLY A 223 2.98 -13.51 -9.12
C GLY A 223 2.82 -11.99 -9.23
N CYS A 224 1.65 -11.45 -8.84
CA CYS A 224 1.41 -10.02 -8.77
C CYS A 224 2.37 -9.33 -7.78
N ALA A 225 2.61 -9.90 -6.59
CA ALA A 225 3.53 -9.33 -5.61
C ALA A 225 4.98 -9.26 -6.11
N LEU A 226 5.46 -10.32 -6.78
CA LEU A 226 6.79 -10.35 -7.41
C LEU A 226 6.90 -9.30 -8.53
N LEU A 227 5.87 -9.17 -9.36
CA LEU A 227 5.82 -8.17 -10.42
C LEU A 227 5.81 -6.75 -9.87
N THR A 228 5.03 -6.49 -8.82
CA THR A 228 4.99 -5.22 -8.08
C THR A 228 6.40 -4.85 -7.58
N CYS A 229 7.10 -5.78 -6.92
CA CYS A 229 8.48 -5.58 -6.45
C CYS A 229 9.44 -5.29 -7.62
N PHE A 230 9.37 -6.07 -8.70
CA PHE A 230 10.21 -5.92 -9.89
C PHE A 230 10.03 -4.54 -10.55
N ILE A 231 8.80 -4.11 -10.75
CA ILE A 231 8.48 -2.81 -11.39
C ILE A 231 8.98 -1.66 -10.51
N PHE A 232 8.69 -1.71 -9.21
CA PHE A 232 9.15 -0.70 -8.26
C PHE A 232 10.68 -0.60 -8.20
N ALA A 233 11.37 -1.74 -8.23
CA ALA A 233 12.83 -1.79 -8.19
C ALA A 233 13.46 -1.23 -9.47
N THR A 234 12.87 -1.50 -10.64
CA THR A 234 13.51 -1.26 -11.94
C THR A 234 13.17 0.10 -12.58
N HIS A 235 12.01 0.68 -12.27
CA HIS A 235 11.43 1.87 -12.96
C HIS A 235 11.22 1.65 -14.46
N LEU A 236 10.81 0.45 -14.85
CA LEU A 236 10.44 0.15 -16.22
C LEU A 236 8.95 0.41 -16.46
N PRO A 237 8.55 0.91 -17.65
CA PRO A 237 9.38 1.12 -18.85
C PRO A 237 10.01 2.52 -19.01
N GLU A 238 9.61 3.52 -18.22
CA GLU A 238 9.99 4.93 -18.39
C GLU A 238 11.48 5.20 -18.24
N ARG A 239 12.21 4.33 -17.53
CA ARG A 239 13.67 4.38 -17.48
C ARG A 239 14.34 4.14 -18.84
N LEU A 240 13.73 3.33 -19.72
CA LEU A 240 14.27 3.02 -21.05
C LEU A 240 13.81 3.99 -22.12
N ALA A 241 12.62 4.59 -21.97
CA ALA A 241 12.07 5.58 -22.89
C ALA A 241 11.50 6.80 -22.13
N PRO A 242 12.36 7.68 -21.60
CA PRO A 242 11.93 8.89 -20.88
C PRO A 242 11.00 9.75 -21.72
N GLY A 243 9.95 10.33 -21.12
CA GLY A 243 8.97 11.17 -21.83
C GLY A 243 7.84 10.41 -22.51
N THR A 244 8.01 9.10 -22.79
CA THR A 244 7.01 8.31 -23.52
C THR A 244 5.83 7.92 -22.63
N PHE A 245 6.11 7.66 -21.35
CA PHE A 245 5.15 7.14 -20.37
C PHE A 245 4.74 8.18 -19.33
N ASP A 246 4.86 9.47 -19.66
CA ASP A 246 4.61 10.59 -18.74
C ASP A 246 3.22 10.56 -18.12
N TYR A 247 2.23 10.15 -18.91
CA TYR A 247 0.81 10.17 -18.52
C TYR A 247 0.25 8.77 -18.28
N ILE A 248 0.69 7.77 -19.07
CA ILE A 248 0.14 6.42 -19.06
C ILE A 248 1.29 5.40 -19.14
N GLY A 249 1.24 4.38 -18.30
CA GLY A 249 2.06 3.18 -18.38
C GLY A 249 3.44 3.25 -17.73
N HIS A 250 3.77 4.31 -16.97
CA HIS A 250 5.02 4.31 -16.20
C HIS A 250 4.93 3.39 -14.98
N SER A 251 6.09 3.00 -14.47
CA SER A 251 6.26 1.96 -13.46
C SER A 251 5.36 2.13 -12.24
N HIS A 252 5.21 3.33 -11.70
CA HIS A 252 4.40 3.59 -10.51
C HIS A 252 2.90 3.27 -10.72
N GLN A 253 2.37 3.56 -11.92
CA GLN A 253 1.00 3.21 -12.29
C GLN A 253 0.83 1.70 -12.41
N VAL A 254 1.79 1.01 -13.04
CA VAL A 254 1.75 -0.44 -13.19
C VAL A 254 1.93 -1.13 -11.83
N PHE A 255 2.75 -0.55 -10.94
CA PHE A 255 2.90 -0.97 -9.55
C PHE A 255 1.57 -0.91 -8.80
N HIS A 256 0.80 0.18 -8.91
CA HIS A 256 -0.54 0.27 -8.32
C HIS A 256 -1.50 -0.80 -8.88
N VAL A 257 -1.53 -0.99 -10.20
CA VAL A 257 -2.40 -1.99 -10.84
C VAL A 257 -2.04 -3.40 -10.36
N CYS A 258 -0.75 -3.76 -10.33
CA CYS A 258 -0.29 -5.07 -9.86
C CYS A 258 -0.59 -5.27 -8.37
N GLY A 259 -0.42 -4.23 -7.55
CA GLY A 259 -0.77 -4.24 -6.13
C GLY A 259 -2.25 -4.56 -5.91
N ILE A 260 -3.15 -3.82 -6.56
CA ILE A 260 -4.60 -4.04 -6.44
C ILE A 260 -5.04 -5.41 -6.95
N LEU A 261 -4.52 -5.85 -8.11
CA LEU A 261 -4.82 -7.19 -8.61
C LEU A 261 -4.32 -8.27 -7.66
N GLY A 262 -3.14 -8.07 -7.07
CA GLY A 262 -2.59 -8.92 -6.01
C GLY A 262 -3.52 -9.00 -4.80
N THR A 263 -4.03 -7.87 -4.30
CA THR A 263 -4.99 -7.81 -3.21
C THR A 263 -6.32 -8.48 -3.57
N HIS A 264 -6.82 -8.29 -4.78
CA HIS A 264 -8.03 -8.95 -5.26
C HIS A 264 -7.87 -10.48 -5.25
N PHE A 265 -6.78 -11.01 -5.83
CA PHE A 265 -6.53 -12.45 -5.82
C PHE A 265 -6.33 -13.01 -4.41
N GLN A 266 -5.67 -12.25 -3.53
CA GLN A 266 -5.51 -12.62 -2.12
C GLN A 266 -6.86 -12.73 -1.41
N LEU A 267 -7.73 -11.74 -1.59
CA LEU A 267 -9.08 -11.73 -1.03
C LEU A 267 -9.89 -12.93 -1.50
N GLU A 268 -9.92 -13.19 -2.81
CA GLU A 268 -10.64 -14.35 -3.37
C GLU A 268 -10.06 -15.67 -2.83
N ALA A 269 -8.74 -15.78 -2.68
CA ALA A 269 -8.10 -16.96 -2.13
C ALA A 269 -8.47 -17.17 -0.65
N ILE A 270 -8.41 -16.12 0.16
CA ILE A 270 -8.79 -16.14 1.57
C ILE A 270 -10.26 -16.51 1.74
N LEU A 271 -11.15 -15.97 0.91
CA LEU A 271 -12.58 -16.30 0.97
C LEU A 271 -12.84 -17.77 0.66
N ARG A 272 -12.11 -18.35 -0.30
CA ARG A 272 -12.18 -19.79 -0.58
C ARG A 272 -11.62 -20.62 0.56
N ASP A 273 -10.46 -20.25 1.09
CA ASP A 273 -9.86 -20.94 2.24
C ASP A 273 -10.76 -20.91 3.47
N MET A 274 -11.39 -19.76 3.74
CA MET A 274 -12.37 -19.63 4.82
C MET A 274 -13.57 -20.56 4.59
N ALA A 275 -14.10 -20.67 3.37
CA ALA A 275 -15.22 -21.53 3.08
C ALA A 275 -14.87 -23.03 3.15
N GLU A 276 -13.67 -23.41 2.70
CA GLU A 276 -13.20 -24.80 2.64
C GLU A 276 -12.70 -25.31 4.00
N ARG A 277 -12.18 -24.43 4.87
CA ARG A 277 -11.45 -24.80 6.09
C ARG A 277 -12.09 -24.31 7.40
N HIS A 278 -13.31 -23.77 7.33
CA HIS A 278 -14.07 -23.18 8.46
C HIS A 278 -14.15 -24.09 9.72
N SER A 279 -14.13 -25.41 9.55
CA SER A 279 -14.24 -26.37 10.66
C SER A 279 -12.90 -26.82 11.27
N GLN A 280 -11.77 -26.42 10.69
CA GLN A 280 -10.47 -27.04 10.96
C GLN A 280 -9.44 -26.10 11.63
N VAL A 281 -9.74 -24.81 11.76
CA VAL A 281 -8.76 -23.82 12.25
C VAL A 281 -9.20 -23.19 13.57
N LEU A 282 -8.27 -23.09 14.53
CA LEU A 282 -8.49 -22.35 15.76
C LEU A 282 -8.46 -20.85 15.46
N LEU A 283 -9.62 -20.21 15.58
CA LEU A 283 -9.76 -18.81 15.21
C LEU A 283 -9.41 -17.88 16.37
N PRO A 284 -8.67 -16.78 16.12
CA PRO A 284 -8.41 -15.79 17.13
C PRO A 284 -9.72 -15.13 17.56
N SER A 285 -9.78 -14.71 18.82
CA SER A 285 -10.98 -14.00 19.31
C SER A 285 -11.12 -12.63 18.64
N SER A 286 -12.35 -12.12 18.59
CA SER A 286 -12.62 -10.74 18.14
C SER A 286 -11.78 -9.73 18.91
N LEU A 287 -11.63 -9.93 20.22
CA LEU A 287 -10.79 -9.10 21.08
C LEU A 287 -9.31 -9.13 20.66
N GLN A 288 -8.74 -10.31 20.39
CA GLN A 288 -7.35 -10.41 19.92
C GLN A 288 -7.14 -9.65 18.62
N THR A 289 -8.04 -9.84 17.65
CA THR A 289 -7.98 -9.15 16.36
C THR A 289 -8.06 -7.62 16.52
N LEU A 290 -9.03 -7.14 17.30
CA LEU A 290 -9.22 -5.72 17.57
C LEU A 290 -8.05 -5.10 18.35
N CYS A 291 -7.50 -5.82 19.33
CA CYS A 291 -6.32 -5.38 20.07
C CYS A 291 -5.10 -5.26 19.15
N SER A 292 -4.83 -6.25 18.30
CA SER A 292 -3.71 -6.19 17.34
C SER A 292 -3.85 -5.01 16.39
N MET A 293 -5.06 -4.78 15.85
CA MET A 293 -5.35 -3.61 15.02
C MET A 293 -5.17 -2.29 15.78
N GLY A 294 -5.69 -2.20 17.01
CA GLY A 294 -5.60 -1.00 17.85
C GLY A 294 -4.17 -0.62 18.21
N VAL A 295 -3.35 -1.60 18.60
CA VAL A 295 -1.92 -1.38 18.89
C VAL A 295 -1.18 -0.92 17.63
N CYS A 296 -1.43 -1.57 16.49
CA CYS A 296 -0.82 -1.23 15.21
C CYS A 296 -1.17 0.19 14.74
N VAL A 297 -2.44 0.56 14.78
CA VAL A 297 -2.91 1.91 14.39
C VAL A 297 -2.30 2.96 15.32
N THR A 298 -2.31 2.72 16.63
CA THR A 298 -1.72 3.64 17.61
C THR A 298 -0.21 3.81 17.37
N GLY A 299 0.52 2.72 17.16
CA GLY A 299 1.95 2.75 16.86
C GLY A 299 2.25 3.49 15.56
N SER A 300 1.48 3.25 14.50
CA SER A 300 1.66 3.93 13.21
C SER A 300 1.34 5.42 13.30
N LEU A 301 0.28 5.82 14.01
CA LEU A 301 -0.03 7.23 14.26
C LEU A 301 1.05 7.93 15.09
N LEU A 302 1.62 7.25 16.07
CA LEU A 302 2.76 7.78 16.84
C LEU A 302 3.97 8.03 15.94
N VAL A 303 4.31 7.06 15.07
CA VAL A 303 5.40 7.21 14.09
C VAL A 303 5.14 8.37 13.14
N ILE A 304 3.91 8.51 12.62
CA ILE A 304 3.52 9.65 11.78
C ILE A 304 3.70 10.94 12.58
N GLY A 305 3.23 11.01 13.82
CA GLY A 305 3.35 12.18 14.69
C GLY A 305 4.80 12.60 14.90
N ILE A 306 5.66 11.65 15.29
CA ILE A 306 7.11 11.87 15.47
C ILE A 306 7.75 12.37 14.18
N SER A 307 7.49 11.69 13.06
CA SER A 307 8.02 12.07 11.75
C SER A 307 7.53 13.46 11.32
N SER A 308 6.28 13.80 11.64
CA SER A 308 5.68 15.10 11.34
C SER A 308 6.34 16.25 12.11
N VAL A 309 6.67 16.02 13.38
CA VAL A 309 7.39 16.99 14.22
C VAL A 309 8.83 17.16 13.74
N ALA A 310 9.45 16.11 13.19
CA ALA A 310 10.81 16.15 12.64
C ALA A 310 10.90 16.82 11.25
N LEU A 311 9.79 17.10 10.56
CA LEU A 311 9.80 17.68 9.20
C LEU A 311 10.60 18.99 9.05
N PRO A 312 10.64 19.93 10.02
CA PRO A 312 11.46 21.13 9.90
C PRO A 312 12.97 20.85 9.76
N LEU A 313 13.42 19.63 10.05
CA LEU A 313 14.80 19.20 9.86
C LEU A 313 15.13 18.90 8.39
N ILE A 314 14.13 18.76 7.52
CA ILE A 314 14.35 18.53 6.08
C ILE A 314 14.77 19.85 5.44
N PRO A 315 15.94 19.92 4.79
CA PRO A 315 16.38 21.12 4.08
C PRO A 315 15.37 21.50 3.00
N GLU A 316 14.81 22.70 3.06
CA GLU A 316 13.99 23.18 1.94
C GLU A 316 14.87 23.40 0.71
N PRO A 317 14.44 22.96 -0.49
CA PRO A 317 15.17 23.28 -1.70
C PRO A 317 15.19 24.80 -1.89
N PRO A 318 16.33 25.38 -2.30
CA PRO A 318 16.47 26.83 -2.42
C PRO A 318 15.39 27.42 -3.31
N HIS A 319 14.75 28.47 -2.80
CA HIS A 319 13.81 29.30 -3.52
C HIS A 319 14.48 29.86 -4.77
N ARG A 320 14.14 29.33 -5.96
CA ARG A 320 14.32 30.08 -7.19
C ARG A 320 13.13 31.02 -7.30
N ASP A 321 13.22 32.17 -6.65
CA ASP A 321 12.43 33.32 -7.06
C ASP A 321 12.76 33.58 -8.52
N LYS A 322 11.78 33.36 -9.39
CA LYS A 322 11.84 33.91 -10.74
C LYS A 322 11.62 35.40 -10.58
N SER A 323 12.71 36.15 -10.48
CA SER A 323 12.71 37.54 -10.92
C SER A 323 12.13 37.57 -12.34
N HIS A 324 11.11 38.41 -12.51
CA HIS A 324 10.35 38.63 -13.73
C HIS A 324 11.19 38.79 -15.00
#